data_AF-A0AAV1M9U1-F1
#
_entry.id   AF-A0AAV1M9U1-F1
#
_cell.length_a   1.000
_cell.length_b   1.000
_cell.length_c   1.000
_cell.angle_alpha   90.00
_cell.angle_beta   90.00
_cell.angle_gamma   90.00
#
_symmetry.space_group_name_H-M   'P 1'
#
loop_
_entity.id
_entity.type
_entity.pdbx_description
1 polymer ?
#
loop_
_entity_poly.entity_id
_entity_poly.type
_entity_poly.pdbx_seq_one_letter_code
_entity_poly.pdbx_strand_id
1 'polypeptide(L)'
;MFTYLLSVKPSIKLINHKFMVPGHTHVEVDLDHAIIEKKKKKKTEIEIYHPHDWMQLVKSSSKKITYLNNLRQADFFDFAVLLKGPLVARKKDDDGNIFKWHDVKWLCYESEYGVIKYKKCLSRDECFNTINFKRNTRREKEFNFMQITAKSVPISI
;
A
#
# COMPACT_ATOMS: atom_id res chain seq x y z
N MET A 1 5.79 -1.47 2.44
CA MET A 1 5.02 -0.22 2.56
C MET A 1 4.57 0.04 4.00
N PHE A 2 3.65 -0.73 4.59
CA PHE A 2 3.20 -0.46 5.98
C PHE A 2 4.30 -0.56 7.03
N THR A 3 5.25 -1.47 6.84
CA THR A 3 6.46 -1.58 7.67
C THR A 3 7.35 -0.32 7.60
N TYR A 4 7.37 0.39 6.46
CA TYR A 4 8.06 1.69 6.33
C TYR A 4 7.32 2.79 7.09
N LEU A 5 5.99 2.79 7.03
CA LEU A 5 5.21 3.76 7.78
C LEU A 5 5.46 3.64 9.29
N LEU A 6 5.53 2.41 9.80
CA LEU A 6 5.89 2.14 11.21
C LEU A 6 7.30 2.63 11.56
N SER A 7 8.27 2.56 10.63
CA SER A 7 9.63 3.06 10.91
C SER A 7 9.72 4.59 10.92
N VAL A 8 8.91 5.28 10.10
CA VAL A 8 8.93 6.76 10.00
C VAL A 8 8.01 7.42 11.03
N LYS A 9 7.00 6.71 11.53
CA LYS A 9 6.03 7.22 12.51
C LYS A 9 6.01 6.35 13.77
N PRO A 10 6.93 6.60 14.74
CA PRO A 10 7.02 5.82 15.98
C PRO A 10 5.76 5.87 16.85
N SER A 11 4.88 6.86 16.65
CA SER A 11 3.59 6.94 17.32
C SER A 11 2.62 5.83 16.90
N ILE A 12 2.81 5.26 15.71
CA ILE A 12 2.02 4.11 15.23
C ILE A 12 2.76 2.84 15.65
N LYS A 13 2.13 2.05 16.52
CA LYS A 13 2.70 0.79 17.03
C LYS A 13 2.22 -0.44 16.27
N LEU A 14 1.03 -0.36 15.69
CA LEU A 14 0.32 -1.48 15.12
C LEU A 14 -0.50 -1.01 13.91
N ILE A 15 -0.39 -1.73 12.80
CA ILE A 15 -1.27 -1.53 11.64
C ILE A 15 -1.98 -2.84 11.35
N ASN A 16 -3.32 -2.80 11.37
CA ASN A 16 -4.17 -3.91 10.97
C ASN A 16 -4.71 -3.63 9.57
N HIS A 17 -4.30 -4.45 8.60
CA HIS A 17 -4.79 -4.39 7.24
C HIS A 17 -5.71 -5.59 6.99
N LYS A 18 -7.01 -5.31 6.93
CA LYS A 18 -8.06 -6.31 6.72
C LYS A 18 -8.56 -6.22 5.29
N PHE A 19 -8.59 -7.36 4.61
CA PHE A 19 -9.15 -7.48 3.28
C PHE A 19 -10.65 -7.76 3.37
N MET A 20 -11.41 -7.14 2.46
CA MET A 20 -12.84 -7.38 2.38
C MET A 20 -13.14 -8.79 1.88
N VAL A 21 -14.26 -9.35 2.34
CA VAL A 21 -14.81 -10.58 1.80
C VAL A 21 -15.57 -10.25 0.51
N PRO A 22 -15.47 -11.06 -0.56
CA PRO A 22 -16.26 -10.87 -1.77
C PRO A 22 -17.75 -10.76 -1.44
N GLY A 23 -18.46 -9.81 -2.07
CA GLY A 23 -19.90 -9.60 -1.89
C GLY A 23 -20.31 -8.35 -1.09
N HIS A 24 -19.34 -7.62 -0.50
CA HIS A 24 -19.57 -6.38 0.24
C HIS A 24 -18.69 -5.23 -0.29
N THR A 25 -18.75 -4.98 -1.60
CA THR A 25 -17.78 -4.12 -2.30
C THR A 25 -18.11 -2.62 -2.28
N HIS A 26 -19.10 -2.17 -1.49
CA HIS A 26 -19.41 -0.74 -1.42
C HIS A 26 -18.34 -0.04 -0.57
N VAL A 27 -17.40 0.63 -1.23
CA VAL A 27 -16.39 1.46 -0.55
C VAL A 27 -16.92 2.89 -0.51
N GLU A 28 -16.72 3.59 0.61
CA GLU A 28 -17.18 4.98 0.78
C GLU A 28 -16.66 5.92 -0.33
N VAL A 29 -15.49 5.59 -0.88
CA VAL A 29 -14.81 6.32 -1.97
C VAL A 29 -15.51 6.17 -3.32
N ASP A 30 -16.33 5.13 -3.52
CA ASP A 30 -17.01 4.89 -4.80
C ASP A 30 -17.98 6.04 -5.15
N LEU A 31 -18.60 6.64 -4.13
CA LEU A 31 -19.44 7.82 -4.30
C LEU A 31 -18.66 9.02 -4.82
N ASP A 32 -17.48 9.28 -4.24
CA ASP A 32 -16.62 10.39 -4.66
C ASP A 32 -16.13 10.18 -6.09
N HIS A 33 -15.72 8.95 -6.46
CA HIS A 33 -15.37 8.59 -7.83
C HIS A 33 -16.52 8.84 -8.81
N ALA A 34 -17.75 8.44 -8.46
CA ALA A 34 -18.91 8.67 -9.30
C ALA A 34 -19.21 10.17 -9.51
N ILE A 35 -19.03 11.00 -8.48
CA ILE A 35 -19.19 12.47 -8.58
C ILE A 35 -18.15 13.06 -9.52
N ILE A 36 -16.87 12.70 -9.36
CA ILE A 36 -15.75 13.15 -10.19
C ILE A 36 -15.99 12.74 -11.65
N GLU A 37 -16.35 11.48 -11.91
CA GLU A 37 -16.65 10.98 -13.25
C GLU A 37 -17.83 11.70 -13.89
N LYS A 38 -18.91 11.93 -13.13
CA LYS A 38 -20.07 12.66 -13.62
C LYS A 38 -19.70 14.09 -13.99
N LYS A 39 -18.85 14.75 -13.20
CA LYS A 39 -18.37 16.11 -13.51
C LYS A 39 -17.47 16.13 -14.75
N LYS A 40 -16.58 15.14 -14.90
CA LYS A 40 -15.78 14.95 -16.12
C LYS A 40 -16.65 14.78 -17.36
N LYS A 41 -17.67 13.91 -17.29
CA LYS A 41 -18.57 13.58 -18.41
C LYS A 41 -19.48 14.74 -18.81
N LYS A 42 -19.85 15.61 -17.87
CA LYS A 42 -20.70 16.78 -18.11
C LYS A 42 -20.04 17.90 -18.93
N LYS A 43 -18.79 17.73 -19.39
CA LYS A 43 -18.08 18.53 -20.41
C LYS A 43 -18.59 19.98 -20.57
N THR A 44 -18.02 20.93 -19.83
CA THR A 44 -18.09 22.34 -20.25
C THR A 44 -16.96 23.29 -19.83
N GLU A 45 -16.01 22.96 -18.93
CA GLU A 45 -15.05 23.99 -18.47
C GLU A 45 -13.57 23.60 -18.32
N ILE A 46 -13.20 22.31 -18.24
CA ILE A 46 -11.80 21.91 -17.99
C ILE A 46 -11.42 20.74 -18.91
N GLU A 47 -10.63 21.01 -19.93
CA GLU A 47 -9.90 19.99 -20.67
C GLU A 47 -8.68 19.55 -19.86
N ILE A 48 -8.43 18.24 -19.82
CA ILE A 48 -7.36 17.66 -19.01
C ILE A 48 -6.16 17.41 -19.93
N TYR A 49 -5.11 18.22 -19.75
CA TYR A 49 -3.85 18.10 -20.48
C TYR A 49 -2.69 17.72 -19.55
N HIS A 50 -2.77 18.14 -18.30
CA HIS A 50 -1.76 17.91 -17.28
C HIS A 50 -2.34 17.23 -16.03
N PRO A 51 -1.53 16.48 -15.27
CA PRO A 51 -1.95 15.91 -13.98
C PRO A 51 -2.51 16.96 -12.99
N HIS A 52 -2.09 18.22 -13.13
CA HIS A 52 -2.63 19.31 -12.33
C HIS A 52 -4.11 19.59 -12.62
N ASP A 53 -4.56 19.41 -13.86
CA ASP A 53 -5.95 19.64 -14.27
C ASP A 53 -6.88 18.62 -13.63
N TRP A 54 -6.39 17.39 -13.43
CA TRP A 54 -7.10 16.39 -12.61
C TRP A 54 -7.30 16.86 -11.17
N MET A 55 -6.29 17.48 -10.56
CA MET A 55 -6.41 18.01 -9.20
C MET A 55 -7.46 19.12 -9.14
N GLN A 56 -7.48 20.02 -10.13
CA GLN A 56 -8.48 21.08 -10.22
C GLN A 56 -9.89 20.51 -10.41
N LEU A 57 -10.04 19.52 -11.31
CA LEU A 57 -11.31 18.83 -11.52
C LEU A 57 -11.84 18.20 -10.23
N VAL A 58 -10.99 17.45 -9.51
CA VAL A 58 -11.38 16.80 -8.24
C VAL A 58 -11.77 17.83 -7.18
N LYS A 59 -10.97 18.89 -6.98
CA LYS A 59 -11.31 20.00 -6.07
C LYS A 59 -12.65 20.65 -6.43
N SER A 60 -12.91 20.82 -7.72
CA SER A 60 -14.16 21.42 -8.18
C SER A 60 -15.36 20.49 -8.03
N SER A 61 -15.16 19.17 -7.88
CA SER A 61 -16.23 18.16 -7.94
C SER A 61 -17.10 18.14 -6.69
N SER A 62 -16.51 18.33 -5.52
CA SER A 62 -17.25 18.42 -4.26
C SER A 62 -16.42 19.06 -3.15
N LYS A 63 -17.05 19.91 -2.33
CA LYS A 63 -16.44 20.46 -1.11
C LYS A 63 -16.26 19.41 -0.01
N LYS A 64 -16.89 18.23 -0.15
CA LYS A 64 -16.81 17.12 0.81
C LYS A 64 -15.68 16.13 0.52
N ILE A 65 -15.04 16.21 -0.65
CA ILE A 65 -13.87 15.38 -0.94
C ILE A 65 -12.74 15.86 -0.02
N THR A 66 -12.55 15.12 1.07
CA THR A 66 -11.77 15.58 2.23
C THR A 66 -10.27 15.34 2.03
N TYR A 67 -9.89 14.49 1.08
CA TYR A 67 -8.52 13.96 0.98
C TYR A 67 -7.94 14.11 -0.44
N LEU A 68 -7.52 15.32 -0.79
CA LEU A 68 -6.67 15.54 -1.95
C LEU A 68 -5.25 15.92 -1.49
N ASN A 69 -4.41 14.90 -1.27
CA ASN A 69 -2.99 15.12 -1.05
C ASN A 69 -2.27 15.17 -2.39
N ASN A 70 -1.67 16.32 -2.69
CA ASN A 70 -0.81 16.46 -3.86
C ASN A 70 0.49 15.71 -3.62
N LEU A 71 0.54 14.45 -4.08
CA LEU A 71 1.76 13.66 -4.05
C LEU A 71 2.77 14.22 -5.05
N ARG A 72 3.98 14.46 -4.57
CA ARG A 72 5.14 14.83 -5.37
C ARG A 72 5.89 13.56 -5.75
N GLN A 73 6.76 13.68 -6.74
CA GLN A 73 7.61 12.58 -7.19
C GLN A 73 8.45 11.97 -6.05
N ALA A 74 8.89 12.81 -5.10
CA ALA A 74 9.63 12.40 -3.91
C ALA A 74 8.83 11.51 -2.93
N ASP A 75 7.50 11.47 -3.06
CA ASP A 75 6.62 10.67 -2.19
C ASP A 75 6.48 9.21 -2.70
N PHE A 76 7.06 8.88 -3.86
CA PHE A 76 7.02 7.54 -4.46
C PHE A 76 8.30 6.75 -4.20
N PHE A 77 8.16 5.58 -3.57
CA PHE A 77 9.26 4.71 -3.17
C PHE A 77 9.29 3.39 -3.95
N ASP A 78 10.48 2.91 -4.31
CA ASP A 78 10.74 1.60 -4.92
C ASP A 78 10.92 0.54 -3.82
N PHE A 79 9.80 -0.06 -3.40
CA PHE A 79 9.82 -1.16 -2.43
C PHE A 79 10.31 -2.50 -3.04
N ALA A 80 10.42 -2.62 -4.37
CA ALA A 80 10.85 -3.86 -5.00
C ALA A 80 12.33 -4.15 -4.74
N VAL A 81 13.13 -3.12 -4.50
CA VAL A 81 14.55 -3.26 -4.07
C VAL A 81 14.67 -4.10 -2.80
N LEU A 82 13.68 -4.03 -1.90
CA LEU A 82 13.70 -4.78 -0.64
C LEU A 82 13.66 -6.30 -0.86
N LEU A 83 12.92 -6.78 -1.86
CA LEU A 83 12.85 -8.21 -2.23
C LEU A 83 14.12 -8.70 -2.95
N LYS A 84 14.89 -7.80 -3.54
CA LYS A 84 16.20 -8.12 -4.13
C LYS A 84 17.31 -8.15 -3.06
N GLY A 85 17.16 -7.33 -2.02
CA GLY A 85 18.13 -7.16 -0.94
C GLY A 85 17.82 -7.95 0.34
N PRO A 86 17.31 -7.26 1.39
CA PRO A 86 17.17 -7.82 2.75
C PRO A 86 16.00 -8.79 2.93
N LEU A 87 14.97 -8.72 2.08
CA LEU A 87 13.79 -9.58 2.16
C LEU A 87 13.84 -10.68 1.09
N VAL A 88 13.15 -11.79 1.36
CA VAL A 88 12.95 -12.89 0.41
C VAL A 88 11.51 -13.36 0.47
N ALA A 89 10.90 -13.62 -0.69
CA ALA A 89 9.56 -14.18 -0.75
C ALA A 89 9.55 -15.60 -0.17
N ARG A 90 8.69 -15.84 0.83
CA ARG A 90 8.52 -17.13 1.48
C ARG A 90 7.22 -17.78 1.04
N LYS A 91 7.24 -19.12 0.89
CA LYS A 91 6.06 -19.95 0.59
C LYS A 91 5.50 -20.68 1.82
N LYS A 92 6.27 -20.68 2.90
CA LYS A 92 5.91 -21.26 4.19
C LYS A 92 6.07 -20.21 5.27
N ASP A 93 5.23 -20.30 6.28
CA ASP A 93 5.36 -19.51 7.49
C ASP A 93 6.38 -20.13 8.46
N ASP A 94 6.57 -19.51 9.61
CA ASP A 94 7.61 -19.90 10.57
C ASP A 94 7.31 -21.26 11.22
N ASP A 95 6.03 -21.68 11.25
CA ASP A 95 5.57 -22.99 11.72
C ASP A 95 5.59 -24.07 10.63
N GLY A 96 6.01 -23.72 9.40
CA GLY A 96 6.10 -24.63 8.26
C GLY A 96 4.79 -24.84 7.49
N ASN A 97 3.73 -24.13 7.83
CA ASN A 97 2.46 -24.16 7.11
C ASN A 97 2.60 -23.45 5.75
N ILE A 98 1.77 -23.85 4.78
CA ILE A 98 1.77 -23.24 3.46
C ILE A 98 1.13 -21.84 3.54
N PHE A 99 1.90 -20.84 3.15
CA PHE A 99 1.47 -19.45 3.06
C PHE A 99 1.00 -19.12 1.64
N LYS A 100 -0.27 -18.74 1.50
CA LYS A 100 -0.89 -18.30 0.25
C LYS A 100 -1.47 -16.91 0.43
N TRP A 101 -0.98 -15.94 -0.33
CA TRP A 101 -1.45 -14.55 -0.28
C TRP A 101 -2.97 -14.42 -0.48
N HIS A 102 -3.53 -15.22 -1.37
CA HIS A 102 -4.96 -15.21 -1.68
C HIS A 102 -5.85 -15.57 -0.49
N ASP A 103 -5.38 -16.42 0.43
CA ASP A 103 -6.16 -16.90 1.57
C ASP A 103 -6.12 -15.92 2.75
N VAL A 104 -5.21 -14.94 2.71
CA VAL A 104 -5.01 -14.01 3.81
C VAL A 104 -6.12 -12.97 3.84
N LYS A 105 -6.81 -12.88 4.98
CA LYS A 105 -7.87 -11.87 5.21
C LYS A 105 -7.43 -10.75 6.14
N TRP A 106 -6.37 -10.97 6.91
CA TRP A 106 -5.88 -9.99 7.87
C TRP A 106 -4.36 -10.07 7.95
N LEU A 107 -3.69 -8.96 7.65
CA LEU A 107 -2.27 -8.73 7.90
C LEU A 107 -2.10 -7.76 9.08
N CYS A 108 -1.19 -8.10 9.97
CA CYS A 108 -0.84 -7.33 11.14
C CYS A 108 0.65 -6.99 11.09
N TYR A 109 0.94 -5.69 11.14
CA TYR A 109 2.29 -5.14 11.09
C TYR A 109 2.63 -4.50 12.44
N GLU A 110 3.76 -4.90 12.99
CA GLU A 110 4.34 -4.39 14.23
C GLU A 110 5.69 -3.74 13.94
N SER A 111 6.35 -3.18 14.96
CA SER A 111 7.61 -2.46 14.82
C SER A 111 8.75 -3.30 14.22
N GLU A 112 8.68 -4.63 14.32
CA GLU A 112 9.70 -5.50 13.75
C GLU A 112 9.60 -5.57 12.22
N TYR A 113 10.60 -4.97 11.57
CA TYR A 113 10.64 -4.92 10.12
C TYR A 113 10.88 -6.28 9.49
N GLY A 114 10.08 -6.64 8.46
CA GLY A 114 10.26 -7.89 7.71
C GLY A 114 9.56 -9.10 8.33
N VAL A 115 8.99 -8.96 9.53
CA VAL A 115 8.12 -9.94 10.15
C VAL A 115 6.68 -9.47 10.01
N ILE A 116 5.79 -10.35 9.56
CA ILE A 116 4.37 -10.04 9.39
C ILE A 116 3.55 -11.13 10.06
N LYS A 117 2.52 -10.71 10.82
CA LYS A 117 1.53 -11.60 11.39
C LYS A 117 0.31 -11.68 10.46
N TYR A 118 -0.29 -12.85 10.28
CA TYR A 118 -1.42 -13.01 9.38
C TYR A 118 -2.51 -13.97 9.90
N LYS A 119 -3.73 -13.80 9.41
CA LYS A 119 -4.87 -14.71 9.58
C LYS A 119 -5.59 -14.95 8.26
N LYS A 120 -6.24 -16.11 8.16
CA LYS A 120 -7.12 -16.48 7.04
C LYS A 120 -8.60 -16.15 7.29
N CYS A 121 -8.91 -15.59 8.46
CA CYS A 121 -10.23 -15.18 8.88
C CYS A 121 -10.22 -13.73 9.40
N LEU A 122 -11.42 -13.20 9.71
CA LEU A 122 -11.60 -11.91 10.39
C LEU A 122 -11.96 -12.07 11.87
N SER A 123 -11.94 -13.30 12.39
CA SER A 123 -12.24 -13.59 13.79
C SER A 123 -11.17 -13.00 14.72
N ARG A 124 -11.63 -12.46 15.85
CA ARG A 124 -10.75 -11.90 16.88
C ARG A 124 -10.07 -12.99 17.69
N ASP A 125 -10.75 -14.11 17.90
CA ASP A 125 -10.33 -15.18 18.82
C ASP A 125 -9.27 -16.12 18.22
N GLU A 126 -9.16 -16.18 16.90
CA GLU A 126 -8.11 -16.96 16.24
C GLU A 126 -6.73 -16.34 16.52
N CYS A 127 -5.69 -17.16 16.71
CA CYS A 127 -4.33 -16.66 16.85
C CYS A 127 -3.77 -16.19 15.50
N PHE A 128 -2.75 -15.33 15.52
CA PHE A 128 -2.02 -14.96 14.30
C PHE A 128 -0.90 -15.98 14.04
N ASN A 129 -0.76 -16.37 12.78
CA ASN A 129 0.46 -17.03 12.30
C ASN A 129 1.52 -15.97 12.00
N THR A 130 2.80 -16.33 12.08
CA THR A 130 3.91 -15.41 11.81
C THR A 130 4.71 -15.87 10.61
N ILE A 131 5.06 -14.92 9.74
CA ILE A 131 5.93 -15.17 8.59
C ILE A 131 7.09 -14.17 8.58
N ASN A 132 8.31 -14.71 8.56
CA ASN A 132 9.53 -13.94 8.53
C ASN A 132 10.13 -13.86 7.12
N PHE A 133 10.05 -12.67 6.52
CA PHE A 133 10.61 -12.39 5.20
C PHE A 133 12.10 -12.04 5.23
N LYS A 134 12.74 -11.90 6.39
CA LYS A 134 14.18 -11.60 6.49
C LYS A 134 14.97 -12.74 5.82
N ARG A 135 15.98 -12.35 5.05
CA ARG A 135 16.93 -13.30 4.46
C ARG A 135 17.87 -13.78 5.55
N ASN A 136 18.15 -15.08 5.58
CA ASN A 136 19.09 -15.65 6.54
C ASN A 136 20.53 -15.42 6.02
N THR A 137 21.11 -14.26 6.34
CA THR A 137 22.47 -13.89 5.92
C THR A 137 23.31 -13.48 7.14
N ARG A 138 24.60 -13.83 7.15
CA ARG A 138 25.53 -13.49 8.24
C ARG A 138 25.72 -11.97 8.46
N ARG A 139 25.46 -11.16 7.43
CA ARG A 139 25.41 -9.69 7.54
C ARG A 139 23.96 -9.25 7.41
N GLU A 140 23.47 -8.48 8.38
CA GLU A 140 22.22 -7.76 8.23
C GLU A 140 22.37 -6.75 7.10
N LYS A 141 21.41 -6.76 6.17
CA LYS A 141 21.32 -5.73 5.13
C LYS A 141 20.36 -4.66 5.61
N GLU A 142 20.78 -3.41 5.51
CA GLU A 142 19.92 -2.29 5.84
C GLU A 142 18.67 -2.23 4.96
N PHE A 143 17.56 -1.83 5.56
CA PHE A 143 16.31 -1.56 4.87
C PHE A 143 16.38 -0.16 4.25
N ASN A 144 17.00 -0.06 3.08
CA ASN A 144 17.09 1.20 2.34
C ASN A 144 15.84 1.39 1.46
N PHE A 145 15.12 2.50 1.68
CA PHE A 145 13.96 2.90 0.89
C PHE A 145 14.39 3.91 -0.15
N MET A 146 14.62 3.43 -1.38
CA MET A 146 14.98 4.32 -2.48
C MET A 146 13.72 4.96 -3.07
N GLN A 147 13.78 6.26 -3.34
CA GLN A 147 12.79 6.90 -4.21
C GLN A 147 12.86 6.28 -5.60
N ILE A 148 11.70 6.07 -6.23
CA ILE A 148 11.62 5.38 -7.53
C ILE A 148 12.41 6.10 -8.63
N THR A 149 12.62 7.40 -8.47
CA THR A 149 13.28 8.28 -9.44
C THR A 149 14.78 8.46 -9.24
N ALA A 150 15.37 7.76 -8.26
CA ALA A 150 16.82 7.68 -8.14
C ALA A 150 17.48 6.95 -9.32
N LYS A 151 16.68 6.32 -10.20
CA LYS A 151 17.13 5.66 -11.44
C LYS A 151 16.57 6.44 -12.62
N SER A 152 17.40 6.71 -13.62
CA SER A 152 16.94 7.30 -14.90
C SER A 152 15.91 6.37 -15.54
N VAL A 153 14.71 6.86 -15.80
CA VAL A 153 13.73 6.11 -16.59
C VAL A 153 14.18 6.18 -18.05
N PRO A 154 14.44 5.06 -18.73
CA PRO A 154 14.77 5.08 -20.14
C PRO A 154 13.56 5.65 -20.90
N ILE A 155 13.76 6.78 -21.55
CA ILE A 155 12.82 7.30 -22.53
C ILE A 155 13.07 6.48 -23.79
N SER A 156 12.21 5.51 -24.07
CA SER A 156 12.17 4.90 -25.40
C SER A 156 11.59 5.95 -26.35
N ILE A 157 12.47 6.58 -27.14
CA ILE A 157 12.10 7.37 -28.32
C ILE A 157 11.81 6.42 -29.47
#